data_AF-Q7TUV0-F1
#
_entry.id   AF-Q7TUV0-F1
#
_cell.length_a   1.000
_cell.length_b   1.000
_cell.length_c   1.000
_cell.angle_alpha   90.00
_cell.angle_beta   90.00
_cell.angle_gamma   90.00
#
_symmetry.space_group_name_H-M   'P 1'
#
loop_
_entity.id
_entity.type
_entity.pdbx_description
1 polymer ?
#
loop_
_entity_poly.entity_id
_entity_poly.type
_entity_poly.pdbx_seq_one_letter_code
_entity_poly.pdbx_strand_id
1 'polypeptide(L)'
;MRHFLVGLVLFLLLVVHSESAFADGAQEEFTNHMLEWREKSELAQDNLRWAEEELKAGSKYKACIKQRIASKYGVEAFQALIKAQQINDSENEFDNLEENLAKWNSLRDCNADGSLLN
;
A
#
# COMPACT_ATOMS: atom_id res chain seq x y z
N MET A 1 46.27 19.78 -19.16
CA MET A 1 44.88 19.92 -19.65
C MET A 1 44.28 18.63 -20.19
N ARG A 2 44.94 17.87 -21.09
CA ARG A 2 44.38 16.63 -21.69
C ARG A 2 44.03 15.52 -20.67
N HIS A 3 44.88 15.29 -19.66
CA HIS A 3 44.61 14.29 -18.62
C HIS A 3 43.52 14.71 -17.61
N PHE A 4 43.35 16.02 -17.40
CA PHE A 4 42.32 16.56 -16.50
C PHE A 4 40.92 16.41 -17.12
N LEU A 5 40.80 16.65 -18.43
CA LEU A 5 39.56 16.43 -19.18
C LEU A 5 39.16 14.95 -19.22
N VAL A 6 40.13 14.04 -19.37
CA VAL A 6 39.86 12.59 -19.34
C VAL A 6 39.37 12.15 -17.95
N GLY A 7 39.98 12.66 -16.88
CA GLY A 7 39.53 12.39 -15.51
C GLY A 7 38.13 12.93 -15.23
N LEU A 8 37.81 14.14 -15.70
CA LEU A 8 36.48 14.74 -15.58
C LEU A 8 35.41 13.93 -16.33
N VAL A 9 35.70 13.48 -17.55
CA VAL A 9 34.77 12.65 -18.34
C VAL A 9 34.54 11.30 -17.69
N LEU A 10 35.58 10.64 -17.15
CA LEU A 10 35.44 9.40 -16.40
C LEU A 10 34.62 9.58 -15.12
N PHE A 11 34.82 10.68 -14.40
CA PHE A 11 34.04 11.01 -13.21
C PHE A 11 32.56 11.25 -13.54
N LEU A 12 32.27 12.02 -14.60
CA LEU A 12 30.90 12.25 -15.06
C LEU A 12 30.22 10.95 -15.52
N LEU A 13 30.93 10.08 -16.23
CA LEU A 13 30.40 8.77 -16.60
C LEU A 13 30.06 7.89 -15.38
N LEU A 14 30.92 7.89 -14.35
CA LEU A 14 30.66 7.15 -13.11
C LEU A 14 29.43 7.68 -12.36
N VAL A 15 29.26 9.00 -12.29
CA VAL A 15 28.09 9.63 -11.65
C VAL A 15 26.80 9.26 -12.40
N VAL A 16 26.79 9.37 -13.73
CA VAL A 16 25.61 9.04 -14.55
C VAL A 16 25.23 7.55 -14.46
N HIS A 17 26.20 6.63 -14.42
CA HIS A 17 25.91 5.19 -14.25
C HIS A 17 25.38 4.85 -12.85
N SER A 18 25.79 5.61 -11.83
CA SER A 18 25.30 5.38 -10.46
C SER A 18 23.82 5.77 -10.33
N GLU A 19 23.42 6.91 -10.89
CA GLU A 19 22.02 7.38 -10.83
C GLU A 19 21.05 6.41 -11.50
N SER A 20 21.42 5.82 -12.64
CA SER A 20 20.56 4.85 -13.33
C SER A 20 20.32 3.57 -12.54
N ALA A 21 21.32 3.07 -11.80
CA ALA A 21 21.19 1.85 -11.02
C ALA A 21 20.32 2.05 -9.77
N PHE A 22 20.37 3.23 -9.14
CA PHE A 22 19.50 3.58 -8.02
C PHE A 22 18.05 3.80 -8.47
N ALA A 23 17.84 4.41 -9.63
CA ALA A 23 16.50 4.63 -10.19
C ALA A 23 15.77 3.31 -10.53
N ASP A 24 16.47 2.31 -11.08
CA ASP A 24 15.89 0.99 -11.38
C ASP A 24 15.46 0.25 -10.10
N GLY A 25 16.27 0.31 -9.04
CA GLY A 25 15.94 -0.33 -7.75
C GLY A 25 14.72 0.31 -7.07
N ALA A 26 14.65 1.64 -7.05
CA ALA A 26 13.50 2.37 -6.51
C ALA A 26 12.22 2.06 -7.31
N GLN A 27 12.31 2.00 -8.64
CA GLN A 27 11.17 1.68 -9.51
C GLN A 27 10.65 0.25 -9.30
N GLU A 28 11.54 -0.72 -9.09
CA GLU A 28 11.16 -2.10 -8.77
C GLU A 28 10.45 -2.18 -7.41
N GLU A 29 11.01 -1.55 -6.37
CA GLU A 29 10.43 -1.56 -5.02
C GLU A 29 9.06 -0.86 -4.97
N PHE A 30 8.92 0.27 -5.65
CA PHE A 30 7.62 0.94 -5.85
C PHE A 30 6.59 0.00 -6.49
N THR A 31 6.98 -0.67 -7.58
CA THR A 31 6.10 -1.59 -8.31
C THR A 31 5.64 -2.75 -7.42
N ASN A 32 6.56 -3.30 -6.62
CA ASN A 32 6.24 -4.39 -5.69
C ASN A 32 5.24 -3.94 -4.61
N HIS A 33 5.41 -2.75 -4.04
CA HIS A 33 4.45 -2.21 -3.07
C HIS A 33 3.08 -1.90 -3.67
N MET A 34 3.03 -1.42 -4.92
CA MET A 34 1.76 -1.21 -5.62
C MET A 34 1.04 -2.54 -5.95
N LEU A 35 1.78 -3.60 -6.28
CA LEU A 35 1.23 -4.95 -6.43
C LEU A 35 0.68 -5.47 -5.10
N GLU A 36 1.43 -5.34 -4.01
CA GLU A 36 0.99 -5.72 -2.67
C GLU A 36 -0.27 -4.97 -2.26
N TRP A 37 -0.29 -3.63 -2.42
CA TRP A 37 -1.48 -2.81 -2.14
C TRP A 37 -2.71 -3.32 -2.88
N ARG A 38 -2.56 -3.64 -4.17
CA ARG A 38 -3.66 -4.17 -5.00
C ARG A 38 -4.17 -5.51 -4.49
N GLU A 39 -3.28 -6.49 -4.31
CA GLU A 39 -3.66 -7.83 -3.87
C GLU A 39 -4.37 -7.82 -2.51
N LYS A 40 -3.84 -7.03 -1.58
CA LYS A 40 -4.41 -6.89 -0.23
C LYS A 40 -5.74 -6.16 -0.24
N SER A 41 -5.89 -5.15 -1.10
CA SER A 41 -7.17 -4.45 -1.29
C SER A 41 -8.27 -5.38 -1.81
N GLU A 42 -7.94 -6.22 -2.80
CA GLU A 42 -8.89 -7.22 -3.34
C GLU A 42 -9.33 -8.22 -2.26
N LEU A 43 -8.37 -8.77 -1.48
CA LEU A 43 -8.68 -9.68 -0.37
C LEU A 43 -9.51 -9.03 0.73
N ALA A 44 -9.27 -7.74 1.03
CA ALA A 44 -10.06 -6.99 1.99
C ALA A 44 -11.52 -6.83 1.52
N GLN A 45 -11.71 -6.43 0.27
CA GLN A 45 -13.03 -6.26 -0.35
C GLN A 45 -13.82 -7.58 -0.41
N ASP A 46 -13.17 -8.69 -0.77
CA ASP A 46 -13.79 -10.01 -0.79
C ASP A 46 -14.32 -10.42 0.59
N ASN A 47 -13.53 -10.18 1.64
CA ASN A 47 -13.97 -10.49 3.00
C ASN A 47 -15.07 -9.54 3.49
N LEU A 48 -15.10 -8.27 3.08
CA LEU A 48 -16.23 -7.37 3.39
C LEU A 48 -17.52 -7.88 2.73
N ARG A 49 -17.46 -8.30 1.47
CA ARG A 49 -18.60 -8.89 0.76
C ARG A 49 -19.11 -10.15 1.47
N TRP A 50 -18.21 -11.04 1.88
CA TRP A 50 -18.59 -12.23 2.64
C TRP A 50 -19.17 -11.88 4.02
N ALA A 51 -18.66 -10.84 4.67
CA ALA A 51 -19.24 -10.37 5.92
C ALA A 51 -20.69 -9.92 5.73
N GLU A 52 -20.97 -9.17 4.66
CA GLU A 52 -22.33 -8.75 4.31
C GLU A 52 -23.25 -9.94 4.02
N GLU A 53 -22.78 -10.95 3.29
CA GLU A 53 -23.52 -12.19 3.03
C GLU A 53 -23.85 -12.94 4.33
N GLU A 54 -22.88 -13.06 5.25
CA GLU A 54 -23.10 -13.70 6.56
C GLU A 54 -24.08 -12.90 7.43
N LEU A 55 -24.06 -11.56 7.36
CA LEU A 55 -25.07 -10.72 8.02
C LEU A 55 -26.47 -10.96 7.43
N LYS A 56 -26.60 -11.01 6.10
CA LYS A 56 -27.86 -11.31 5.41
C LYS A 56 -28.38 -12.71 5.76
N ALA A 57 -27.47 -13.68 5.94
CA ALA A 57 -27.80 -15.03 6.41
C ALA A 57 -28.11 -15.10 7.92
N GLY A 58 -27.99 -13.98 8.66
CA GLY A 58 -28.30 -13.88 10.08
C GLY A 58 -27.16 -14.25 11.02
N SER A 59 -25.95 -14.54 10.52
CA SER A 59 -24.80 -14.93 11.34
C SER A 59 -23.88 -13.75 11.66
N LYS A 60 -24.21 -13.01 12.73
CA LYS A 60 -23.37 -11.90 13.23
C LYS A 60 -21.95 -12.33 13.58
N TYR A 61 -21.78 -13.54 14.13
CA TYR A 61 -20.47 -14.07 14.50
C TYR A 61 -19.57 -14.30 13.28
N LYS A 62 -20.10 -14.96 12.24
CA LYS A 62 -19.33 -15.22 11.01
C LYS A 62 -19.03 -13.92 10.25
N ALA A 63 -19.98 -13.00 10.22
CA ALA A 63 -19.77 -11.66 9.68
C ALA A 63 -18.62 -10.94 10.38
N CYS A 64 -18.56 -10.98 11.72
CA CYS A 64 -17.46 -10.38 12.49
C CYS A 64 -16.11 -11.04 12.15
N ILE A 65 -16.05 -12.36 12.02
CA ILE A 65 -14.81 -13.04 11.58
C ILE A 65 -14.34 -12.48 10.23
N LYS A 66 -15.26 -12.33 9.27
CA LYS A 66 -14.95 -11.81 7.95
C LYS A 66 -14.55 -10.34 7.97
N GLN A 67 -15.22 -9.49 8.75
CA GLN A 67 -14.80 -8.10 8.97
C GLN A 67 -13.40 -8.00 9.57
N ARG A 68 -13.03 -8.87 10.53
CA ARG A 68 -11.68 -8.91 11.09
C ARG A 68 -10.61 -9.28 10.06
N ILE A 69 -10.93 -10.24 9.20
CA ILE A 69 -10.02 -10.63 8.11
C ILE A 69 -9.89 -9.49 7.09
N ALA A 70 -11.00 -8.85 6.73
CA ALA A 70 -10.99 -7.67 5.86
C ALA A 70 -10.15 -6.53 6.46
N SER A 71 -10.34 -6.23 7.75
CA SER A 71 -9.56 -5.26 8.51
C SER A 71 -8.06 -5.53 8.42
N LYS A 72 -7.65 -6.80 8.65
CA LYS A 72 -6.25 -7.20 8.54
C LYS A 72 -5.68 -6.88 7.15
N TYR A 73 -6.36 -7.31 6.08
CA TYR A 73 -5.88 -7.08 4.73
C TYR A 73 -5.91 -5.60 4.33
N GLY A 74 -6.91 -4.83 4.78
CA GLY A 74 -6.98 -3.40 4.55
C GLY A 74 -5.83 -2.64 5.23
N VAL A 75 -5.45 -3.02 6.45
CA VAL A 75 -4.25 -2.48 7.12
C VAL A 75 -3.00 -2.80 6.32
N GLU A 76 -2.81 -4.05 5.90
CA GLU A 76 -1.66 -4.47 5.07
C GLU A 76 -1.59 -3.68 3.75
N ALA A 77 -2.75 -3.48 3.09
CA ALA A 77 -2.84 -2.70 1.86
C ALA A 77 -2.38 -1.25 2.06
N PHE A 78 -2.90 -0.58 3.09
CA PHE A 78 -2.54 0.82 3.37
C PHE A 78 -1.08 0.97 3.78
N GLN A 79 -0.50 0.00 4.49
CA GLN A 79 0.92 -0.01 4.79
C GLN A 79 1.79 -0.13 3.53
N ALA A 80 1.40 -0.99 2.57
CA ALA A 80 2.09 -1.09 1.29
C ALA A 80 2.00 0.22 0.50
N LEU A 81 0.83 0.87 0.51
CA LEU A 81 0.62 2.16 -0.15
C LEU A 81 1.50 3.28 0.45
N ILE A 82 1.61 3.34 1.79
CA ILE A 82 2.51 4.28 2.48
C ILE A 82 3.97 4.06 2.05
N LYS A 83 4.42 2.81 1.91
CA LYS A 83 5.79 2.52 1.45
C LYS A 83 6.00 2.92 -0.02
N ALA A 84 5.01 2.68 -0.88
CA ALA A 84 5.08 3.12 -2.28
C ALA A 84 5.22 4.64 -2.40
N GLN A 85 4.47 5.41 -1.59
CA GLN A 85 4.61 6.86 -1.54
C GLN A 85 5.99 7.34 -1.10
N GLN A 86 6.56 6.72 -0.06
CA GLN A 86 7.89 7.07 0.45
C GLN A 86 8.99 6.92 -0.60
N ILE A 87 8.77 6.07 -1.61
CA ILE A 87 9.70 5.86 -2.72
C ILE A 87 9.49 6.90 -3.84
N ASN A 88 8.23 7.27 -4.13
CA ASN A 88 7.90 8.20 -5.20
C ASN A 88 8.07 9.69 -4.81
N ASP A 89 8.43 9.97 -3.55
CA ASP A 89 8.57 11.32 -2.97
C ASP A 89 7.34 12.22 -3.21
N SER A 90 6.17 11.59 -3.41
CA SER A 90 4.93 12.30 -3.74
C SER A 90 4.20 12.67 -2.44
N GLU A 91 4.55 13.84 -1.90
CA GLU A 91 4.00 14.37 -0.64
C GLU A 91 2.46 14.46 -0.60
N ASN A 92 1.75 14.35 -1.74
CA ASN A 92 0.33 14.67 -1.85
C ASN A 92 -0.51 13.72 -2.75
N GLU A 93 -0.01 12.53 -3.12
CA GLU A 93 -0.72 11.70 -4.12
C GLU A 93 -1.79 10.77 -3.51
N PHE A 94 -1.72 10.53 -2.19
CA PHE A 94 -2.73 9.75 -1.48
C PHE A 94 -3.05 10.45 -0.14
N ASP A 95 -4.03 11.34 -0.16
CA ASP A 95 -4.52 12.03 1.02
C ASP A 95 -5.23 11.06 1.99
N ASN A 96 -5.18 11.38 3.29
CA ASN A 96 -5.94 10.70 4.35
C ASN A 96 -5.57 9.23 4.61
N LEU A 97 -4.35 8.79 4.30
CA LEU A 97 -3.90 7.41 4.56
C LEU A 97 -3.99 7.00 6.03
N GLU A 98 -3.61 7.89 6.95
CA GLU A 98 -3.72 7.62 8.40
C GLU A 98 -5.17 7.48 8.86
N GLU A 99 -6.07 8.33 8.35
CA GLU A 99 -7.50 8.25 8.63
C GLU A 99 -8.09 6.93 8.10
N ASN A 100 -7.72 6.55 6.88
CA ASN A 100 -8.19 5.30 6.28
C ASN A 100 -7.61 4.07 7.00
N LEU A 101 -6.35 4.13 7.47
CA LEU A 101 -5.77 3.11 8.33
C LEU A 101 -6.52 2.99 9.66
N ALA A 102 -6.93 4.11 10.25
CA ALA A 102 -7.75 4.12 11.46
C ALA A 102 -9.13 3.48 11.22
N LYS A 103 -9.78 3.78 10.08
CA LYS A 103 -11.03 3.14 9.66
C LYS A 103 -10.87 1.62 9.56
N TRP A 104 -9.83 1.14 8.87
CA TRP A 104 -9.57 -0.30 8.79
C TRP A 104 -9.34 -0.93 10.16
N ASN A 105 -8.64 -0.27 11.08
CA ASN A 105 -8.47 -0.77 12.43
C ASN A 105 -9.79 -0.84 13.21
N SER A 106 -10.69 0.12 13.06
CA SER A 106 -12.00 0.09 13.74
C SER A 106 -12.88 -1.10 13.31
N LEU A 107 -12.72 -1.58 12.08
CA LEU A 107 -13.47 -2.74 11.57
C LEU A 107 -13.11 -4.05 12.28
N ARG A 108 -11.97 -4.10 13.00
CA ARG A 108 -11.54 -5.27 13.77
C ARG A 108 -12.48 -5.56 14.95
N ASP A 109 -13.05 -4.52 15.54
CA ASP A 109 -13.74 -4.64 16.82
C ASP A 109 -15.20 -5.09 16.67
N CYS A 110 -15.71 -5.20 15.44
CA CYS A 110 -17.03 -5.73 15.10
C CYS A 110 -18.21 -5.07 15.83
N ASN A 111 -18.05 -3.83 16.31
CA ASN A 111 -19.11 -3.12 16.99
C ASN A 111 -20.23 -2.85 15.97
N ALA A 112 -21.41 -3.38 16.30
CA ALA A 112 -22.46 -3.75 15.38
C ALA A 112 -23.34 -2.58 14.94
N ASP A 113 -22.73 -1.61 14.26
CA ASP A 113 -23.39 -0.39 13.80
C ASP A 113 -23.35 -0.33 12.27
N GLY A 114 -23.50 -1.48 11.62
CA GLY A 114 -24.34 -1.67 10.43
C GLY A 114 -24.16 -0.79 9.19
N SER A 115 -23.11 0.02 9.06
CA SER A 115 -22.79 0.70 7.81
C SER A 115 -21.30 0.58 7.53
N LEU A 116 -20.97 -0.44 6.73
CA LEU A 116 -19.64 -0.58 6.14
C LEU A 116 -19.50 0.25 4.86
N LEU A 117 -20.57 0.93 4.41
CA LEU A 117 -20.70 1.50 3.06
C LEU A 117 -21.67 2.72 3.00
N ASN A 118 -21.53 3.69 3.90
CA ASN A 118 -22.09 5.03 3.66
C ASN A 118 -20.97 5.97 3.20
#